data_AF-A0A147IJ52-F1
#
_entry.id   AF-A0A147IJ52-F1
#
_cell.length_a   1.000
_cell.length_b   1.000
_cell.length_c   1.000
_cell.angle_alpha   90.00
_cell.angle_beta   90.00
_cell.angle_gamma   90.00
#
_symmetry.space_group_name_H-M   'P 1'
#
loop_
_entity.id
_entity.type
_entity.pdbx_description
1 polymer ?
#
loop_
_entity_poly.entity_id
_entity_poly.type
_entity_poly.pdbx_seq_one_letter_code
_entity_poly.pdbx_strand_id
1 'polypeptide(L)' 'MDLFGPASWAAVHIGQFNMPEGLDPLLAYGDPAQSRGFVAKLAGAIGQMAESMPTHGDWLKKIGATQ' A
#
# COMPACT_ATOMS: atom_id res chain seq x y z
N MET A 1 4.44 -16.09 17.62
CA MET A 1 4.01 -15.74 16.26
C MET A 1 3.68 -14.26 16.29
N ASP A 2 4.29 -13.45 15.44
CA ASP A 2 4.01 -12.00 15.40
C ASP A 2 2.66 -11.74 14.74
N LEU A 3 1.82 -10.91 15.35
CA LEU A 3 0.49 -10.56 14.82
C LEU A 3 0.59 -9.61 13.63
N PHE A 4 1.70 -8.88 13.53
CA PHE A 4 1.95 -7.89 12.48
C PHE A 4 3.23 -8.23 11.72
N GLY A 5 3.11 -8.37 10.40
CA GLY A 5 4.26 -8.63 9.54
C GLY A 5 5.13 -7.38 9.32
N PRO A 6 6.31 -7.54 8.69
CA PRO A 6 7.22 -6.42 8.40
C PRO A 6 6.55 -5.24 7.66
N ALA A 7 5.61 -5.51 6.75
CA ALA A 7 4.89 -4.45 6.02
C ALA A 7 4.01 -3.59 6.95
N SER A 8 3.40 -4.18 7.97
CA SER A 8 2.61 -3.45 8.97
C SER A 8 3.49 -2.50 9.78
N TRP A 9 4.67 -2.96 10.20
CA TRP A 9 5.64 -2.11 10.90
C TRP A 9 6.22 -1.02 10.00
N ALA A 10 6.51 -1.32 8.73
CA ALA A 10 6.95 -0.31 7.76
C ALA A 10 5.91 0.83 7.60
N ALA A 11 4.62 0.50 7.57
CA ALA A 11 3.55 1.49 7.51
C ALA A 11 3.53 2.39 8.76
N VAL A 12 3.77 1.84 9.95
CA VAL A 12 3.88 2.62 11.19
C VAL A 12 5.07 3.58 11.14
N HIS A 13 6.26 3.10 10.77
CA HIS A 13 7.45 3.95 10.66
C HIS A 13 7.26 5.11 9.69
N ILE A 14 6.73 4.84 8.48
CA ILE A 14 6.45 5.87 7.48
C ILE A 14 5.38 6.85 7.98
N GLY A 15 4.27 6.35 8.54
CA GLY A 15 3.16 7.18 9.01
C GLY A 15 3.52 8.08 10.20
N GLN A 16 4.53 7.69 10.98
CA GLN A 16 5.06 8.47 12.10
C GLN A 16 6.30 9.29 11.74
N PHE A 17 6.67 9.34 10.45
CA PHE A 17 7.87 10.04 9.95
C PHE A 17 9.18 9.55 10.58
N ASN A 18 9.21 8.30 11.06
CA ASN A 18 10.44 7.64 11.50
C ASN A 18 11.17 7.07 10.29
N MET A 19 11.83 7.96 9.55
CA MET A 19 12.53 7.62 8.32
C MET A 19 13.95 7.11 8.62
N PRO A 20 14.44 6.11 7.90
CA PRO A 20 15.81 5.63 8.09
C PRO A 20 16.82 6.68 7.59
N GLU A 21 17.97 6.74 8.24
CA GLU A 21 19.09 7.61 7.84
C GLU A 21 19.77 7.15 6.54
N GLY A 22 19.57 5.88 6.17
CA GLY A 22 20.12 5.27 4.95
C GLY A 22 19.25 4.12 4.46
N LEU A 23 19.36 3.82 3.16
CA LEU A 23 18.70 2.69 2.53
C LEU A 23 19.68 1.53 2.33
N ASP A 24 19.18 0.36 1.91
CA ASP A 24 20.02 -0.78 1.56
C ASP A 24 21.03 -0.38 0.45
N PRO A 25 22.36 -0.52 0.68
CA PRO A 25 23.39 -0.18 -0.30
C PRO A 25 23.24 -0.92 -1.64
N LEU A 26 22.60 -2.09 -1.66
CA LEU A 26 22.36 -2.86 -2.88
C LEU A 26 21.44 -2.12 -3.87
N LEU A 27 20.63 -1.18 -3.40
CA LEU A 27 19.78 -0.35 -4.26
C LEU A 27 20.60 0.50 -5.24
N ALA A 28 21.87 0.80 -4.93
CA ALA A 28 22.77 1.53 -5.82
C ALA A 28 23.08 0.80 -7.14
N TYR A 29 22.85 -0.52 -7.18
CA TYR A 29 23.10 -1.35 -8.36
C TYR A 29 21.84 -1.62 -9.19
N GLY A 30 20.66 -1.18 -8.72
CA GLY A 30 19.40 -1.32 -9.45
C GLY A 30 19.12 -0.14 -10.37
N ASP A 31 18.17 -0.30 -11.30
CA ASP A 31 17.64 0.81 -12.10
C ASP A 31 16.50 1.54 -11.35
N PRO A 32 16.69 2.81 -10.94
CA PRO A 32 15.64 3.57 -10.27
C PRO A 32 14.42 3.82 -11.16
N ALA A 33 14.58 3.91 -12.48
CA ALA A 33 13.47 4.15 -13.40
C ALA A 33 12.53 2.94 -13.45
N GLN A 34 13.08 1.73 -13.48
CA GLN A 34 12.32 0.50 -13.39
C GLN A 34 11.49 0.42 -12.09
N SER A 35 12.12 0.72 -10.94
CA SER A 35 11.43 0.72 -9.64
C SER A 35 10.27 1.73 -9.60
N ARG A 36 10.52 2.96 -10.05
CA ARG A 36 9.48 4.01 -10.12
C ARG A 36 8.33 3.61 -11.05
N GLY A 37 8.65 3.04 -12.21
CA GLY A 37 7.64 2.56 -13.16
C GLY A 37 6.75 1.46 -12.56
N PHE A 38 7.35 0.53 -11.82
CA PHE A 38 6.60 -0.51 -11.11
C PHE A 38 5.67 0.08 -10.05
N VAL A 39 6.16 0.99 -9.19
CA VAL A 39 5.34 1.63 -8.14
C VAL A 39 4.20 2.44 -8.75
N ALA A 40 4.46 3.18 -9.84
CA ALA A 40 3.42 3.93 -10.54
C ALA A 40 2.32 3.03 -11.12
N LYS A 41 2.71 1.89 -11.72
CA LYS A 41 1.75 0.90 -12.21
C LYS A 41 0.90 0.31 -11.09
N LEU A 42 1.52 -0.01 -9.95
CA LEU A 42 0.81 -0.51 -8.77
C LEU A 42 -0.19 0.53 -8.24
N ALA A 43 0.24 1.78 -8.10
CA ALA A 43 -0.63 2.87 -7.67
C ALA A 43 -1.84 3.05 -8.60
N GLY A 44 -1.62 3.00 -9.93
CA GLY A 44 -2.69 3.05 -10.92
C GLY A 44 -3.69 1.89 -10.79
N ALA A 45 -3.20 0.67 -10.58
CA ALA A 45 -4.05 -0.50 -10.38
C ALA A 45 -4.89 -0.41 -9.10
N ILE A 46 -4.32 0.09 -8.00
CA ILE A 46 -5.04 0.33 -6.74
C ILE A 46 -6.15 1.37 -6.94
N GLY A 47 -5.85 2.48 -7.63
CA GLY A 47 -6.83 3.52 -7.94
C GLY A 47 -8.00 3.01 -8.77
N GLN A 48 -7.71 2.30 -9.86
CA GLN A 48 -8.75 1.70 -10.71
C GLN A 48 -9.63 0.71 -9.94
N MET A 49 -9.02 -0.11 -9.07
CA MET A 49 -9.78 -1.04 -8.23
C MET A 49 -10.71 -0.27 -7.28
N ALA A 50 -10.19 0.74 -6.58
CA ALA A 50 -10.98 1.56 -5.67
C ALA A 50 -12.19 2.23 -6.37
N GLU A 51 -12.01 2.74 -7.58
CA GLU A 51 -13.08 3.33 -8.40
C GLU A 51 -14.15 2.30 -8.83
N SER A 52 -13.74 1.05 -9.07
CA SER A 52 -14.65 -0.03 -9.48
C SER A 52 -15.44 -0.65 -8.32
N MET A 53 -15.04 -0.39 -7.07
CA MET A 53 -15.66 -0.96 -5.89
C MET A 53 -16.87 -0.13 -5.43
N PRO A 54 -17.92 -0.77 -4.89
CA PRO A 54 -19.00 -0.04 -4.25
C PRO A 54 -18.50 0.70 -3.00
N THR A 55 -19.22 1.74 -2.61
CA THR A 55 -18.98 2.35 -1.30
C THR A 55 -19.24 1.33 -0.19
N HIS A 56 -18.67 1.58 1.00
CA HIS A 56 -18.92 0.71 2.15
C HIS A 56 -20.42 0.58 2.47
N GLY A 57 -21.17 1.70 2.41
CA GLY A 57 -22.60 1.69 2.67
C GLY A 57 -23.41 0.91 1.63
N ASP A 58 -23.08 1.04 0.34
CA ASP A 58 -23.76 0.29 -0.72
C ASP A 58 -23.46 -1.21 -0.63
N TRP A 59 -22.22 -1.56 -0.23
CA TRP A 59 -21.87 -2.93 0.04
C TRP A 59 -22.67 -3.52 1.21
N LEU A 60 -22.80 -2.80 2.33
CA LEU A 60 -23.58 -3.24 3.48
C LEU A 60 -25.06 -3.46 3.13
N LYS A 61 -25.66 -2.55 2.34
CA LYS A 61 -27.02 -2.72 1.82
C LYS A 61 -27.14 -3.97 0.96
N LYS A 62 -26.19 -4.18 0.04
CA LYS A 62 -26.17 -5.35 -0.85
C LYS A 62 -26.13 -6.67 -0.08
N ILE A 63 -25.39 -6.74 1.04
CA ILE A 63 -25.28 -7.95 1.85
C ILE A 63 -26.34 -8.06 2.97
N GLY A 64 -27.26 -7.09 3.07
CA GLY A 64 -28.30 -7.07 4.10
C GLY A 64 -27.80 -6.78 5.52
N ALA A 65 -26.65 -6.12 5.66
CA ALA A 65 -26.04 -5.76 6.94
C ALA A 65 -26.42 -4.34 7.44
N THR A 66 -27.26 -3.61 6.69
CA THR A 66 -27.93 -2.40 7.17
C THR A 66 -29.29 -2.75 7.75
N GLN A 67 -29.55 -2.37 9.01
CA GLN A 67 -30.90 -2.38 9.59
C GLN A 67 -31.85 -1.44 8.83
#